data_AF-A0A7W9LU09-F1
#
_entry.id   AF-A0A7W9LU09-F1
#
_cell.length_a   1.000
_cell.length_b   1.000
_cell.length_c   1.000
_cell.angle_alpha   90.00
_cell.angle_beta   90.00
_cell.angle_gamma   90.00
#
_symmetry.space_group_name_H-M   'P 1'
#
loop_
_entity.id
_entity.type
_entity.pdbx_description
1 polymer ?
#
loop_
_entity_poly.entity_id
_entity_poly.type
_entity_poly.pdbx_seq_one_letter_code
_entity_poly.pdbx_strand_id
1 'polypeptide(L)'
;MSVLGVRVRLGAGGTVDDVRALKAWLEREEPLAELLSKQKLRIEAQTSTDGTKGRLGPDLELVLKLLGDVVTVAALTEYTARAVKAWANNRRRLQGGDPQPQIRPLDTDGE
;
A
#
# COMPACT_ATOMS: atom_id res chain seq x y z
N MET A 1 13.43 -13.82 -9.74
CA MET A 1 13.34 -12.35 -9.87
C MET A 1 12.88 -11.82 -8.53
N SER A 2 13.75 -11.14 -7.78
CA SER A 2 13.35 -10.49 -6.52
C SER A 2 12.37 -9.37 -6.84
N VAL A 3 11.19 -9.39 -6.22
CA VAL A 3 10.20 -8.32 -6.36
C VAL A 3 10.52 -7.25 -5.33
N LEU A 4 10.89 -6.05 -5.79
CA LEU A 4 11.07 -4.89 -4.92
C LEU A 4 9.74 -4.14 -4.81
N GLY A 5 9.44 -3.60 -3.63
CA GLY A 5 8.16 -2.93 -3.45
C GLY A 5 7.89 -2.40 -2.06
N VAL A 6 6.64 -2.01 -1.85
CA VAL A 6 6.11 -1.50 -0.59
C VAL A 6 4.78 -2.20 -0.32
N ARG A 7 4.60 -2.66 0.92
CA ARG A 7 3.34 -3.20 1.44
C ARG A 7 2.71 -2.16 2.35
N VAL A 8 1.41 -1.93 2.17
CA VAL A 8 0.57 -1.09 2.99
C VAL A 8 -0.53 -1.93 3.61
N ARG A 9 -0.62 -1.92 4.95
CA ARG A 9 -1.66 -2.62 5.71
C ARG A 9 -2.51 -1.61 6.44
N LEU A 10 -3.83 -1.67 6.30
CA LEU A 10 -4.73 -0.91 7.16
C LEU A 10 -4.86 -1.66 8.50
N GLY A 11 -4.75 -0.94 9.61
CA GLY A 11 -4.87 -1.50 10.95
C GLY A 11 -6.29 -1.99 11.25
N ALA A 12 -6.55 -2.33 12.52
CA ALA A 12 -7.82 -2.95 12.95
C ALA A 12 -9.10 -2.14 12.66
N GLY A 13 -8.98 -0.87 12.25
CA GLY A 13 -10.09 -0.02 11.82
C GLY A 13 -10.27 0.08 10.29
N GLY A 14 -9.47 -0.63 9.48
CA GLY A 14 -9.57 -0.61 8.02
C GLY A 14 -10.58 -1.62 7.48
N THR A 15 -11.41 -1.19 6.54
CA THR A 15 -12.38 -2.05 5.85
C THR A 15 -11.92 -2.42 4.43
N VAL A 16 -12.61 -3.38 3.80
CA VAL A 16 -12.39 -3.72 2.37
C VAL A 16 -12.59 -2.50 1.48
N ASP A 17 -13.61 -1.69 1.77
CA ASP A 17 -13.89 -0.45 1.05
C ASP A 17 -12.80 0.60 1.27
N ASP A 18 -12.21 0.68 2.47
CA ASP A 18 -11.05 1.56 2.72
C ASP A 18 -9.83 1.13 1.90
N VAL A 19 -9.59 -0.17 1.73
CA VAL A 19 -8.51 -0.68 0.86
C VAL A 19 -8.77 -0.31 -0.60
N ARG A 20 -9.99 -0.45 -1.09
CA ARG A 20 -10.36 -0.04 -2.46
C ARG A 20 -10.23 1.47 -2.65
N ALA A 21 -10.67 2.26 -1.67
CA ALA A 21 -10.56 3.71 -1.69
C ALA A 21 -9.10 4.16 -1.65
N LEU A 22 -8.27 3.54 -0.81
CA LEU A 22 -6.83 3.81 -0.75
C LEU A 22 -6.15 3.44 -2.07
N LYS A 23 -6.48 2.28 -2.67
CA LYS A 23 -5.96 1.90 -3.98
C LYS A 23 -6.24 2.98 -5.03
N ALA A 24 -7.50 3.39 -5.15
CA ALA A 24 -7.91 4.42 -6.10
C ALA A 24 -7.25 5.79 -5.84
N TRP A 25 -6.97 6.10 -4.57
CA TRP A 25 -6.18 7.29 -4.20
C TRP A 25 -4.74 7.18 -4.71
N LEU A 26 -4.05 6.08 -4.41
CA LEU A 26 -2.65 5.86 -4.80
C LEU A 26 -2.47 5.83 -6.31
N GLU A 27 -3.45 5.31 -7.05
CA GLU A 27 -3.42 5.29 -8.52
C GLU A 27 -3.51 6.69 -9.15
N ARG A 28 -3.96 7.69 -8.40
CA ARG A 28 -4.14 9.08 -8.87
C ARG A 28 -3.08 10.04 -8.35
N GLU A 29 -2.23 9.62 -7.42
CA GLU A 29 -1.23 10.48 -6.80
C GLU A 29 -0.05 10.71 -7.76
N GLU A 30 0.30 11.97 -8.06
CA GLU A 30 1.18 12.34 -9.18
C GLU A 30 2.55 11.61 -9.26
N PRO A 31 3.30 11.31 -8.18
CA PRO A 31 4.50 10.48 -8.31
C PRO A 31 4.20 8.99 -8.60
N LEU A 32 3.07 8.46 -8.15
CA LEU A 32 2.70 7.05 -8.35
C LEU A 32 1.99 6.81 -9.68
N ALA A 33 1.13 7.74 -10.08
CA ALA A 33 0.41 7.75 -11.35
C ALA A 33 1.39 7.79 -12.55
N GLU A 34 2.48 8.56 -12.44
CA GLU A 34 3.54 8.54 -13.44
C GLU A 34 4.20 7.17 -13.58
N LEU A 35 4.49 6.50 -12.46
CA LEU A 35 5.13 5.18 -12.47
C LEU A 35 4.20 4.09 -13.01
N LEU A 36 2.90 4.20 -12.73
CA LEU A 36 1.85 3.35 -13.31
C LEU A 36 1.77 3.55 -14.83
N SER A 37 1.73 4.80 -15.30
CA SER A 37 1.68 5.12 -16.73
C SER A 37 2.91 4.61 -17.48
N LYS A 38 4.09 4.68 -16.85
CA LYS A 38 5.35 4.14 -17.37
C LYS A 38 5.47 2.61 -17.24
N GLN A 39 4.46 1.92 -16.72
CA GLN A 39 4.46 0.47 -16.42
C GLN A 39 5.61 0.04 -15.51
N LYS A 40 6.11 0.95 -14.67
CA LYS A 40 7.21 0.72 -13.70
C LYS A 40 6.69 0.37 -12.31
N LEU A 41 5.40 0.52 -12.06
CA LEU A 41 4.73 0.23 -10.80
C LEU A 41 3.47 -0.58 -11.06
N ARG A 42 3.17 -1.54 -10.20
CA ARG A 42 1.91 -2.28 -10.17
C ARG A 42 1.35 -2.25 -8.75
N ILE A 43 0.07 -1.89 -8.60
CA ILE A 43 -0.61 -1.81 -7.30
C ILE A 43 -1.69 -2.88 -7.25
N GLU A 44 -1.57 -3.80 -6.29
CA GLU A 44 -2.48 -4.94 -6.12
C GLU A 44 -3.06 -4.96 -4.71
N ALA A 45 -4.37 -5.17 -4.60
CA ALA A 45 -4.99 -5.51 -3.32
C ALA A 45 -4.90 -7.04 -3.14
N GLN A 46 -4.38 -7.48 -2.00
CA GLN A 46 -4.18 -8.89 -1.69
C GLN A 46 -4.70 -9.19 -0.28
N THR A 47 -5.12 -10.43 -0.06
CA THR A 47 -5.30 -10.95 1.30
C THR A 47 -3.93 -11.26 1.87
N SER A 48 -3.62 -10.75 3.05
CA SER A 48 -2.34 -10.94 3.72
C SER A 48 -2.07 -12.42 3.92
N THR A 49 -0.89 -12.85 3.47
CA THR A 49 -0.37 -14.20 3.68
C THR A 49 0.36 -14.32 5.03
N ASP A 50 0.70 -13.19 5.67
CA ASP A 50 1.36 -13.09 6.99
C ASP A 50 0.37 -13.30 8.16
N GLY A 51 -0.62 -14.17 7.95
CA GLY A 51 -1.64 -14.48 8.93
C GLY A 51 -1.02 -14.97 10.23
N THR A 52 -0.92 -14.08 11.23
CA THR A 52 -0.87 -14.50 12.62
C THR A 52 -2.13 -15.32 12.85
N LYS A 53 -1.99 -16.64 12.99
CA LYS A 53 -3.09 -17.56 13.34
C LYS A 53 -3.83 -16.98 14.54
N GLY A 54 -5.00 -16.37 14.34
CA GLY A 54 -5.82 -15.86 15.45
C GLY A 54 -6.71 -14.64 15.20
N ARG A 55 -6.57 -13.86 14.11
CA ARG A 55 -7.56 -12.82 13.78
C ARG A 55 -8.54 -13.33 12.71
N LEU A 56 -9.80 -13.45 13.10
CA LEU A 56 -10.93 -13.74 12.21
C LEU A 56 -11.23 -12.50 11.35
N GLY A 57 -10.60 -12.45 10.18
CA GLY A 57 -10.90 -11.50 9.10
C GLY A 57 -9.79 -11.53 8.05
N PRO A 58 -10.08 -11.34 6.76
CA PRO A 58 -9.02 -11.18 5.77
C PRO A 58 -8.27 -9.89 6.12
N ASP A 59 -7.08 -10.01 6.68
CA ASP A 59 -6.14 -8.90 6.79
C ASP A 59 -5.83 -8.46 5.36
N LEU A 60 -6.49 -7.42 4.86
CA LEU A 60 -6.29 -6.96 3.49
C LEU A 60 -5.11 -5.98 3.45
N GLU A 61 -4.26 -6.17 2.45
CA GLU A 61 -3.09 -5.35 2.21
C GLU A 61 -3.03 -4.87 0.76
N LEU A 62 -2.37 -3.73 0.58
CA LEU A 62 -2.01 -3.15 -0.71
C LEU A 62 -0.54 -3.40 -0.94
N VAL A 63 -0.22 -4.02 -2.07
CA VAL A 63 1.15 -4.32 -2.48
C VAL A 63 1.49 -3.49 -3.70
N LEU A 64 2.50 -2.64 -3.58
CA LEU A 64 3.06 -1.79 -4.63
C LEU A 64 4.36 -2.42 -5.10
N LYS A 65 4.37 -3.01 -6.30
CA LYS A 65 5.51 -3.72 -6.89
C LYS A 65 6.21 -2.87 -7.94
N LEU A 66 7.52 -2.68 -7.80
CA LEU A 66 8.37 -2.06 -8.81
C LEU A 66 8.71 -3.08 -9.90
N LEU A 67 8.58 -2.65 -11.15
CA LEU A 67 8.83 -3.48 -12.34
C LEU A 67 10.05 -3.01 -13.16
N GLY A 68 10.82 -2.03 -12.66
CA GLY A 68 12.02 -1.53 -13.36
C GLY A 68 13.04 -0.85 -12.45
N ASP A 69 14.21 -0.51 -13.02
CA ASP A 69 15.44 -0.10 -12.31
C ASP A 69 15.48 1.32 -11.72
N VAL A 70 14.57 2.22 -12.10
CA VAL A 70 14.80 3.68 -11.97
C VAL A 70 14.33 4.28 -10.63
N VAL A 71 13.63 3.52 -9.77
CA VAL A 71 13.16 4.02 -8.46
C VAL A 71 13.73 3.13 -7.36
N THR A 72 14.51 3.72 -6.44
CA THR A 72 14.94 3.00 -5.23
C THR A 72 13.73 2.74 -4.34
N VAL A 73 13.68 1.58 -3.68
CA VAL A 73 12.60 1.21 -2.74
C VAL A 73 12.36 2.30 -1.69
N ALA A 74 13.41 3.04 -1.29
CA ALA A 74 13.32 4.17 -0.38
C ALA A 74 12.41 5.29 -0.91
N ALA A 75 12.58 5.71 -2.17
CA ALA A 75 11.76 6.75 -2.78
C ALA A 75 10.29 6.31 -2.93
N LEU A 76 10.05 5.05 -3.34
CA LEU A 76 8.68 4.51 -3.40
C LEU A 76 8.04 4.47 -1.99
N THR A 77 8.81 4.09 -0.97
CA THR A 77 8.34 4.06 0.42
C THR A 77 7.94 5.46 0.88
N GLU A 78 8.74 6.47 0.55
CA GLU A 78 8.46 7.86 0.91
C GLU A 78 7.20 8.40 0.21
N TYR A 79 7.06 8.21 -1.10
CA TYR A 79 5.87 8.63 -1.85
C TYR A 79 4.61 7.93 -1.32
N THR A 80 4.71 6.62 -1.11
CA THR A 80 3.62 5.82 -0.54
C THR A 80 3.24 6.31 0.85
N ALA A 81 4.22 6.61 1.72
CA ALA A 81 3.98 7.11 3.07
C ALA A 81 3.28 8.46 3.09
N ARG A 82 3.69 9.38 2.22
CA ARG A 82 3.04 10.70 2.09
C ARG A 82 1.60 10.55 1.61
N ALA A 83 1.36 9.76 0.58
CA ALA A 83 0.04 9.55 0.00
C ALA A 83 -0.93 8.85 0.97
N VAL A 84 -0.47 7.77 1.62
CA VAL A 84 -1.25 7.03 2.64
C VAL A 84 -1.59 7.92 3.83
N LYS A 85 -0.66 8.76 4.28
CA LYS A 85 -0.91 9.74 5.36
C LYS A 85 -1.95 10.78 4.96
N ALA A 86 -1.88 11.30 3.73
CA ALA A 86 -2.87 12.23 3.21
C ALA A 86 -4.27 11.60 3.15
N TRP A 87 -4.37 10.38 2.63
CA TRP A 87 -5.61 9.60 2.61
C TRP A 87 -6.15 9.33 4.02
N ALA A 88 -5.32 8.86 4.96
CA ALA A 88 -5.74 8.53 6.32
C ALA A 88 -6.28 9.77 7.07
N ASN A 89 -5.63 10.91 6.90
CA ASN A 89 -6.11 12.19 7.44
C ASN A 89 -7.46 12.59 6.85
N ASN A 90 -7.65 12.39 5.54
CA ASN A 90 -8.93 12.65 4.88
C ASN A 90 -10.03 11.70 5.40
N ARG A 91 -9.73 10.40 5.48
CA ARG A 91 -10.64 9.36 5.97
C ARG A 91 -11.10 9.61 7.41
N ARG A 92 -10.16 10.01 8.29
CA ARG A 92 -10.45 10.39 9.68
C ARG A 92 -11.39 11.58 9.76
N ARG A 93 -11.22 12.57 8.88
CA ARG A 93 -12.10 13.76 8.82
C ARG A 93 -13.49 13.44 8.30
N LEU A 94 -13.60 12.55 7.30
CA LEU A 94 -14.87 12.29 6.62
C LEU A 94 -15.78 11.29 7.36
N GLN A 95 -15.22 10.20 7.87
CA GLN A 95 -16.04 9.11 8.45
C GLN A 95 -15.56 8.68 9.84
N GLY A 96 -14.69 9.46 10.48
CA GLY A 96 -14.17 9.17 11.82
C GLY A 96 -13.25 7.94 11.88
N GLY A 97 -12.68 7.70 13.06
CA GLY A 97 -11.76 6.59 13.31
C GLY A 97 -10.30 6.88 12.91
N ASP A 98 -9.41 5.96 13.27
CA ASP A 98 -7.99 5.98 12.91
C ASP A 98 -7.62 4.64 12.23
N PRO A 99 -7.46 4.59 10.90
CA PRO A 99 -7.15 3.36 10.20
C PRO A 99 -5.71 2.87 10.46
N GLN A 100 -4.88 3.62 11.21
CA GLN A 100 -3.52 3.24 11.62
C GLN A 100 -2.73 2.47 10.55
N PRO A 101 -2.53 3.06 9.35
CA PRO A 101 -1.88 2.36 8.26
C PRO A 101 -0.41 2.06 8.60
N GLN A 102 0.01 0.83 8.34
CA GLN A 102 1.39 0.40 8.44
C GLN A 102 1.99 0.26 7.05
N ILE A 103 3.20 0.79 6.87
CA ILE A 103 3.92 0.76 5.60
C ILE A 103 5.24 0.05 5.85
N ARG A 104 5.50 -0.98 5.06
CA ARG A 104 6.72 -1.77 5.14
C ARG A 104 7.31 -1.96 3.74
N PRO A 105 8.63 -1.98 3.58
CA PRO A 105 9.22 -2.50 2.36
C PRO A 105 8.70 -3.91 2.11
N LEU A 106 8.50 -4.27 0.84
CA LEU A 106 8.37 -5.67 0.48
C LEU A 106 9.78 -6.26 0.66
N ASP A 107 9.95 -7.15 1.63
CA ASP A 107 11.19 -7.91 1.73
C ASP A 107 11.43 -8.59 0.38
N THR A 108 12.65 -8.44 -0.13
CA THR A 108 13.13 -9.32 -1.19
C THR A 108 13.19 -10.69 -0.58
N ASP A 109 12.13 -11.48 -0.75
CA ASP A 109 12.18 -12.91 -0.45
C ASP A 109 13.37 -13.45 -1.26
N GLY A 110 14.45 -13.71 -0.52
CA GLY A 110 15.55 -14.51 -0.98
C GLY A 110 15.08 -15.95 -0.85
N GLU A 111 15.18 -16.64 -1.99
CA GLU A 111 15.03 -18.09 -2.22
C GLU A 111 13.64 -18.59 -2.66
#